data_AF-A0A529XTZ1-F1
#
_entry.id   AF-A0A529XTZ1-F1
#
_cell.length_a   1.000
_cell.length_b   1.000
_cell.length_c   1.000
_cell.angle_alpha   90.00
_cell.angle_beta   90.00
_cell.angle_gamma   90.00
#
_symmetry.space_group_name_H-M   'P 1'
#
loop_
_entity.id
_entity.type
_entity.pdbx_description
1 polymer ?
#
loop_
_entity_poly.entity_id
_entity_poly.type
_entity_poly.pdbx_seq_one_letter_code
_entity_poly.pdbx_strand_id
1 'polypeptide(L)'
;MIKHPAAIVALALLTALPARAETKGPVTDDNGVVEIPQGEPLMIGSFLALTGADAALGIDARRGIEIALDRIGATYKGHPIEISFEDETCSPEGGQTAATR
;
A
#
# COMPACT_ATOMS: atom_id res chain seq x y z
N MET A 1 -32.56 -17.36 -55.00
CA MET A 1 -31.58 -16.26 -54.90
C MET A 1 -32.23 -15.14 -54.09
N ILE A 2 -31.84 -14.99 -52.81
CA ILE A 2 -31.11 -13.80 -52.27
C ILE A 2 -32.05 -12.57 -52.16
N LYS A 3 -32.33 -11.89 -51.04
CA LYS A 3 -31.93 -11.89 -49.62
C LYS A 3 -32.95 -10.95 -48.90
N HIS A 4 -33.46 -11.29 -47.72
CA HIS A 4 -33.85 -10.27 -46.71
C HIS A 4 -32.53 -9.76 -46.10
N PRO A 5 -32.31 -8.47 -45.82
CA PRO A 5 -32.72 -7.92 -44.51
C PRO A 5 -32.85 -6.38 -44.42
N ALA A 6 -33.77 -5.88 -43.58
CA ALA A 6 -33.69 -4.52 -43.05
C ALA A 6 -33.69 -4.57 -41.52
N ALA A 7 -32.45 -4.54 -41.00
CA ALA A 7 -32.02 -4.06 -39.69
C ALA A 7 -33.01 -4.12 -38.52
N ILE A 8 -32.93 -5.22 -37.76
CA ILE A 8 -33.24 -5.20 -36.33
C ILE A 8 -32.13 -4.39 -35.64
N VAL A 9 -32.48 -3.22 -35.11
CA VAL A 9 -31.63 -2.42 -34.24
C VAL A 9 -31.47 -3.19 -32.93
N ALA A 10 -30.39 -3.97 -32.83
CA ALA A 10 -29.99 -4.59 -31.58
C ALA A 10 -29.39 -3.51 -30.68
N LEU A 11 -30.20 -2.99 -29.77
CA LEU A 11 -29.77 -2.23 -28.59
C LEU A 11 -28.92 -3.19 -27.73
N ALA A 12 -27.63 -3.27 -28.03
CA ALA A 12 -26.67 -4.02 -27.24
C ALA A 12 -26.63 -3.40 -25.84
N LEU A 13 -27.20 -4.11 -24.86
CA LEU A 13 -27.01 -3.84 -23.45
C LEU A 13 -25.52 -3.63 -23.21
N LEU A 14 -25.21 -2.44 -22.70
CA LEU A 14 -23.91 -2.09 -22.14
C LEU A 14 -23.69 -3.02 -20.95
N THR A 15 -23.09 -4.18 -21.19
CA THR A 15 -22.63 -5.08 -20.14
C THR A 15 -21.58 -4.29 -19.37
N ALA A 16 -21.92 -3.90 -18.14
CA ALA A 16 -20.95 -3.46 -17.16
C ALA A 16 -19.95 -4.61 -16.99
N LEU A 17 -18.81 -4.50 -17.67
CA LEU A 17 -17.64 -5.29 -17.36
C LEU A 17 -17.33 -4.99 -15.89
N PRO A 18 -17.32 -5.97 -14.97
CA PRO A 18 -16.69 -5.72 -13.69
C PRO A 18 -15.26 -5.30 -14.02
N ALA A 19 -14.86 -4.13 -13.53
CA ALA A 19 -13.46 -3.70 -13.58
C ALA A 19 -12.64 -4.89 -13.05
N ARG A 20 -11.86 -5.50 -13.93
CA ARG A 20 -11.05 -6.66 -13.59
C ARG A 20 -10.02 -6.15 -12.61
N ALA A 21 -10.21 -6.44 -11.31
CA ALA A 21 -9.13 -6.30 -10.35
C ALA A 21 -7.94 -7.07 -10.93
N GLU A 22 -6.82 -6.40 -11.19
CA GLU A 22 -5.60 -7.10 -11.56
C GLU A 22 -5.21 -8.00 -10.40
N THR A 23 -5.48 -9.31 -10.56
CA THR A 23 -5.08 -10.31 -9.59
C THR A 23 -3.58 -10.47 -9.72
N LYS A 24 -2.87 -9.97 -8.70
CA LYS A 24 -1.64 -10.53 -8.14
C LYS A 24 -1.10 -11.69 -9.00
N GLY A 25 -0.06 -11.45 -9.79
CA GLY A 25 0.69 -12.55 -10.41
C GLY A 25 1.12 -13.54 -9.32
N PRO A 26 1.47 -14.79 -9.64
CA PRO A 26 1.88 -15.73 -8.61
C PRO A 26 3.05 -15.13 -7.84
N VAL A 27 2.84 -14.84 -6.56
CA VAL A 27 3.95 -14.53 -5.65
C VAL A 27 4.67 -15.84 -5.45
N THR A 28 5.84 -15.97 -6.09
CA THR A 28 6.62 -17.21 -6.14
C THR A 28 7.66 -17.31 -5.04
N ASP A 29 7.77 -16.30 -4.18
CA ASP A 29 8.67 -16.32 -3.03
C ASP A 29 7.99 -16.89 -1.78
N ASP A 30 8.82 -17.37 -0.85
CA ASP A 30 8.37 -18.03 0.37
C ASP A 30 7.70 -17.08 1.38
N ASN A 31 7.70 -15.76 1.16
CA ASN A 31 7.14 -14.79 2.10
C ASN A 31 5.62 -14.63 1.96
N GLY A 32 5.03 -15.14 0.88
CA GLY A 32 3.58 -15.12 0.66
C GLY A 32 3.01 -13.73 0.39
N VAL A 33 1.73 -13.54 0.71
CA VAL A 33 0.97 -12.34 0.33
C VAL A 33 0.27 -11.75 1.55
N VAL A 34 0.51 -10.46 1.79
CA VAL A 34 -0.30 -9.67 2.74
C VAL A 34 -1.54 -9.17 2.02
N GLU A 35 -2.72 -9.51 2.54
CA GLU A 35 -4.00 -9.00 2.04
C GLU A 35 -4.50 -7.88 2.94
N ILE A 36 -4.74 -6.71 2.35
CA ILE A 36 -5.25 -5.54 3.06
C ILE A 36 -6.66 -5.28 2.52
N PRO A 37 -7.71 -5.41 3.33
CA PRO A 37 -9.07 -5.19 2.87
C PRO A 37 -9.25 -3.75 2.35
N GLN A 38 -10.15 -3.57 1.40
CA GLN A 38 -10.40 -2.26 0.80
C GLN A 38 -10.80 -1.23 1.86
N GLY A 39 -10.09 -0.09 1.88
CA GLY A 39 -10.34 1.00 2.82
C GLY A 39 -9.68 0.83 4.20
N GLU A 40 -9.17 -0.36 4.53
CA GLU A 40 -8.38 -0.56 5.75
C GLU A 40 -7.00 0.13 5.64
N PRO A 41 -6.39 0.56 6.76
CA PRO A 41 -5.09 1.22 6.74
C PRO A 41 -3.96 0.33 6.20
N LEU A 42 -3.01 0.98 5.51
CA LEU A 42 -1.67 0.44 5.29
C LEU A 42 -0.84 0.72 6.55
N MET A 43 -0.69 -0.30 7.39
CA MET A 43 0.20 -0.23 8.55
C MET A 43 1.66 -0.40 8.11
N ILE A 44 2.50 0.59 8.41
CA ILE A 44 3.94 0.58 8.12
C ILE A 44 4.71 0.70 9.43
N GLY A 45 5.55 -0.29 9.75
CA GLY A 45 6.53 -0.20 10.84
C GLY A 45 7.77 0.57 10.38
N SER A 46 8.18 1.60 11.12
CA SER A 46 9.37 2.40 10.87
C SER A 46 10.32 2.30 12.06
N PHE A 47 11.49 1.69 11.86
CA PHE A 47 12.52 1.56 12.89
C PHE A 47 13.59 2.58 12.60
N LEU A 48 13.75 3.53 13.52
CA LEU A 48 14.69 4.64 13.38
C LEU A 48 15.44 4.81 14.69
N ALA A 49 16.68 5.30 14.63
CA ALA A 49 17.39 5.74 15.83
C ALA A 49 16.81 7.09 16.29
N LEU A 50 15.82 7.06 17.19
CA LEU A 50 15.11 8.25 17.65
C LEU A 50 15.70 8.83 18.93
N THR A 51 16.51 8.04 19.65
CA THR A 51 17.32 8.48 20.78
C THR A 51 18.78 8.05 20.64
N GLY A 52 19.65 8.51 21.54
CA GLY A 52 21.08 8.17 21.54
C GLY A 52 21.94 9.03 20.60
N ALA A 53 23.13 8.52 20.27
CA ALA A 53 24.15 9.28 19.53
C ALA A 53 23.72 9.63 18.09
N ASP A 54 22.92 8.76 17.47
CA ASP A 54 22.48 8.89 16.08
C ASP A 54 21.08 9.49 15.93
N ALA A 55 20.50 10.02 17.03
CA ALA A 55 19.15 10.57 17.05
C ALA A 55 18.90 11.64 15.98
N ALA A 56 19.92 12.43 15.65
CA ALA A 56 19.82 13.45 14.61
C ALA A 56 19.42 12.85 13.24
N LEU A 57 19.93 11.67 12.91
CA LEU A 57 19.63 10.98 11.64
C LEU A 57 18.22 10.38 11.65
N GLY A 58 17.82 9.70 12.72
CA GLY A 58 16.48 9.11 12.79
C GLY A 58 15.38 10.16 12.87
N ILE A 59 15.61 11.27 13.57
CA ILE A 59 14.67 12.41 13.60
C ILE A 59 14.56 13.05 12.22
N ASP A 60 15.66 13.20 11.48
CA ASP A 60 15.63 13.70 10.10
C ASP A 60 14.82 12.77 9.18
N ALA A 61 15.07 11.46 9.24
CA ALA A 61 14.33 10.47 8.47
C ALA A 61 12.82 10.47 8.80
N ARG A 62 12.45 10.53 10.10
CA ARG A 62 11.06 10.63 10.53
C ARG A 62 10.37 11.86 9.96
N ARG A 63 11.02 13.03 10.02
CA ARG A 63 10.48 14.26 9.44
C ARG A 63 10.33 14.16 7.93
N GLY A 64 11.25 13.49 7.24
CA GLY A 64 11.13 13.19 5.81
C GLY A 64 9.89 12.36 5.50
N ILE A 65 9.59 11.36 6.32
CA ILE A 65 8.38 10.56 6.23
C ILE A 65 7.13 11.42 6.47
N GLU A 66 7.11 12.24 7.51
CA GLU A 66 5.99 13.13 7.83
C GLU A 66 5.71 14.12 6.69
N ILE A 67 6.75 14.71 6.09
CA ILE A 67 6.62 15.60 4.92
C ILE A 67 6.09 14.84 3.70
N ALA A 68 6.55 13.60 3.48
CA ALA A 68 6.08 12.78 2.37
C ALA A 68 4.59 12.43 2.52
N LEU A 69 4.16 12.06 3.73
CA LEU A 69 2.76 11.80 4.05
C LEU A 69 1.89 13.02 3.81
N ASP A 70 2.29 14.20 4.30
CA ASP A 70 1.56 15.45 4.09
C ASP A 70 1.35 15.74 2.60
N ARG A 71 2.39 15.55 1.78
CA ARG A 71 2.32 15.77 0.32
C ARG A 71 1.36 14.85 -0.42
N ILE A 72 1.14 13.64 0.07
CA ILE A 72 0.24 12.65 -0.55
C ILE A 72 -1.11 12.56 0.15
N GLY A 73 -1.36 13.40 1.17
CA GLY A 73 -2.59 13.38 1.98
C GLY A 73 -2.73 12.12 2.84
N ALA A 74 -1.61 11.50 3.23
CA ALA A 74 -1.54 10.28 4.04
C ALA A 74 -2.45 9.14 3.53
N THR A 75 -2.58 9.00 2.21
CA THR A 75 -3.35 7.92 1.58
C THR A 75 -2.62 7.36 0.37
N TYR A 76 -2.80 6.06 0.13
CA TYR A 76 -2.31 5.40 -1.07
C TYR A 76 -3.33 4.38 -1.55
N LYS A 77 -3.73 4.51 -2.83
CA LYS A 77 -4.71 3.63 -3.49
C LYS A 77 -6.02 3.43 -2.70
N GLY A 78 -6.48 4.46 -1.99
CA GLY A 78 -7.73 4.43 -1.21
C GLY A 78 -7.58 3.84 0.20
N HIS A 79 -6.37 3.46 0.60
CA HIS A 79 -6.06 3.09 1.98
C HIS A 79 -5.44 4.28 2.71
N PRO A 80 -5.86 4.59 3.95
CA PRO A 80 -5.12 5.46 4.84
C PRO A 80 -3.73 4.89 5.11
N ILE A 81 -2.71 5.72 5.28
CA ILE A 81 -1.37 5.27 5.70
C ILE A 81 -1.22 5.57 7.20
N GLU A 82 -0.87 4.55 7.97
CA GLU A 82 -0.54 4.67 9.38
C GLU A 82 0.88 4.15 9.62
N ILE A 83 1.65 4.87 10.41
CA ILE A 83 3.05 4.54 10.66
C ILE A 83 3.27 4.36 12.15
N SER A 84 3.78 3.19 12.54
CA SER A 84 4.33 2.96 13.89
C SER A 84 5.81 3.33 13.87
N PHE A 85 6.17 4.39 14.59
CA PHE A 85 7.56 4.80 14.74
C PHE A 85 8.15 4.17 16.00
N GLU A 86 9.11 3.27 15.81
CA GLU A 86 9.82 2.60 16.89
C GLU A 86 11.27 3.07 16.96
N ASP A 87 11.75 3.29 18.17
CA ASP A 87 13.15 3.62 18.42
C ASP A 87 13.99 2.33 18.48
N GLU A 88 14.81 2.09 17.46
CA GLU A 88 15.73 0.94 17.43
C GLU A 88 17.10 1.24 18.03
N THR A 89 17.32 2.48 18.49
CA THR A 89 18.53 2.95 19.17
C THR A 89 19.85 2.63 18.45
N CYS A 90 19.81 2.44 17.11
CA CYS A 90 20.95 2.01 16.28
C CYS A 90 21.68 0.77 16.85
N SER A 91 20.93 -0.22 17.35
CA SER A 91 21.50 -1.43 17.95
C SER A 91 20.81 -2.71 17.46
N PRO A 92 21.50 -3.87 17.45
CA PRO A 92 20.87 -5.14 17.10
C PRO A 92 19.67 -5.49 18.00
N GLU A 93 19.81 -5.31 19.32
CA GLU A 93 18.77 -5.61 20.30
C GLU A 93 17.60 -4.63 20.20
N GLY A 94 17.87 -3.36 19.95
CA GLY A 94 16.85 -2.34 19.72
C GLY A 94 16.06 -2.60 18.45
N GLY A 95 16.71 -3.00 17.35
CA GLY A 95 16.05 -3.39 16.11
C GLY A 95 15.13 -4.61 16.29
N GLN A 96 15.57 -5.62 17.04
CA GLN A 96 14.71 -6.77 17.38
C GLN A 96 13.50 -6.34 18.23
N THR A 97 13.72 -5.45 19.19
CA THR A 97 12.65 -4.93 20.06
C THR A 97 11.60 -4.17 19.24
N ALA A 98 12.06 -3.29 18.34
CA ALA A 98 11.21 -2.55 17.41
C ALA A 98 10.40 -3.48 16.49
N ALA A 99 11.00 -4.58 16.02
CA ALA A 99 10.36 -5.58 15.15
C ALA A 99 9.18 -6.35 15.76
N THR A 100 8.98 -6.25 17.06
CA THR A 100 7.93 -6.99 17.79
C THR A 100 6.80 -6.10 18.30
N ARG A 101 6.81 -4.83 17.90
CA ARG A 101 5.80 -3.82 18.23
C ARG A 101 4.66 -3.81 17.22
#